data_AF-A0A956RA87-F1
#
_entry.id   AF-A0A956RA87-F1
#
_cell.length_a   1.000
_cell.length_b   1.000
_cell.length_c   1.000
_cell.angle_alpha   90.00
_cell.angle_beta   90.00
_cell.angle_gamma   90.00
#
_symmetry.space_group_name_H-M   'P 1'
#
loop_
_entity.id
_entity.type
_entity.pdbx_description
1 polymer ?
#
loop_
_entity_poly.entity_id
_entity_poly.type
_entity_poly.pdbx_seq_one_letter_code
_entity_poly.pdbx_strand_id
1 'polypeptide(L)'
;DEVKDHPLFLVPVASRRGLLQDVLAKEQQFVISDVILHGELSHRNRKIFDALLASYGGDMRRVLQHVQVERFFLSRQYRQGLVTVEPKQTVDARSFPVTPDSAFASLPASVGSQAMYAVQGDLVDANRGIVNFADLLKRPYEHYKYLLTATETGSVALDHLVLGLDQMFTGSANDVELLAFRMQRPAEYQSFRARLELIRVPFLLDYRVERKIYQEQVGDILRGVHVAPHVTKVLALWGVMTRMRRPDAARYPKQLTKVIELLTPLQKADLYAYGRVPRGLSSEEARELLAAVPEMYQETFPQAVVQAEGSAQPLGTYEGSFGASVRDLKAVLLAAASEPGTSCVTVPKVFVELREYLRDKANYRWMSLEVDGSFHLLDGDAASITSQCWERWLDWSDWEVREALGLVDEERYLELFRKYVVHASHSLKRERLFDEVTGELTDPDRKFMADIEKTMVPDLTTDAAREKHRAEVLSRIGAWALSHPNEDPAYDEIFPDYFALLQEDYYKRQKEAVGKSVQAMLGLLREGDDKPRPEGERLGEATLHKARHAVEVLLGEHDGTQRRERHTRETLKETLVNLTRHRY
;
A
#
# COMPACT_ATOMS: atom_id res chain seq x y z
N ASP A 1 5.13 -5.44 46.34
CA ASP A 1 6.21 -6.11 45.59
C ASP A 1 6.36 -5.42 44.24
N GLU A 2 7.49 -4.76 43.97
CA GLU A 2 7.68 -3.98 42.74
C GLU A 2 7.92 -4.86 41.51
N VAL A 3 8.52 -6.05 41.71
CA VAL A 3 8.91 -6.97 40.62
C VAL A 3 7.79 -7.94 40.29
N LYS A 4 6.74 -8.02 41.12
CA LYS A 4 5.56 -8.88 40.92
C LYS A 4 5.99 -10.34 40.77
N ASP A 5 6.70 -10.85 41.78
CA ASP A 5 7.16 -12.22 41.86
C ASP A 5 5.98 -13.18 41.75
N HIS A 6 6.17 -14.25 40.99
CA HIS A 6 5.13 -15.24 40.82
C HIS A 6 4.98 -16.02 42.13
N PRO A 7 3.77 -16.27 42.65
CA PRO A 7 3.59 -16.95 43.94
C PRO A 7 4.23 -18.35 43.97
N LEU A 8 4.33 -19.02 42.82
CA LEU A 8 5.04 -20.31 42.70
C LEU A 8 6.53 -20.23 43.05
N PHE A 9 7.15 -19.05 43.08
CA PHE A 9 8.53 -18.88 43.49
C PHE A 9 8.77 -19.20 44.96
N LEU A 10 7.70 -19.23 45.78
CA LEU A 10 7.75 -19.70 47.16
C LEU A 10 7.94 -21.21 47.27
N VAL A 11 7.62 -21.97 46.21
CA VAL A 11 7.86 -23.42 46.15
C VAL A 11 9.33 -23.67 45.76
N PRO A 12 10.08 -24.48 46.53
CA PRO A 12 11.47 -24.82 46.20
C PRO A 12 11.61 -25.37 44.78
N VAL A 13 12.65 -24.93 44.06
CA VAL A 13 12.89 -25.29 42.65
C VAL A 13 12.93 -26.81 42.43
N ALA A 14 13.56 -27.56 43.35
CA ALA A 14 13.67 -29.01 43.28
C ALA A 14 12.31 -29.74 43.27
N SER A 15 11.31 -29.19 43.95
CA SER A 15 9.97 -29.78 44.05
C SER A 15 8.98 -29.19 43.04
N ARG A 16 9.25 -27.97 42.54
CA ARG A 16 8.32 -27.22 41.70
C ARG A 16 8.03 -27.90 40.38
N ARG A 17 9.05 -28.48 39.72
CA ARG A 17 8.87 -29.16 38.42
C ARG A 17 7.90 -30.34 38.53
N GLY A 18 8.11 -31.22 39.50
CA GLY A 18 7.23 -32.38 39.73
C GLY A 18 5.80 -31.94 40.04
N LEU A 19 5.64 -30.96 40.94
CA LEU A 19 4.33 -30.40 41.27
C LEU A 19 3.59 -29.87 40.03
N LEU A 20 4.25 -29.08 39.19
CA LEU A 20 3.60 -28.51 38.00
C LEU A 20 3.30 -29.57 36.94
N GLN A 21 4.17 -30.57 36.78
CA GLN A 21 3.91 -31.70 35.87
C GLN A 21 2.70 -32.52 36.32
N ASP A 22 2.56 -32.77 37.63
CA ASP A 22 1.41 -33.49 38.18
C ASP A 22 0.11 -32.70 37.99
N VAL A 23 0.13 -31.39 38.24
CA VAL A 23 -1.03 -30.51 38.07
C VAL A 23 -1.44 -30.40 36.59
N LEU A 24 -0.47 -30.35 35.69
CA LEU A 24 -0.67 -30.17 34.25
C LEU A 24 -0.69 -31.51 33.49
N ALA A 25 -0.77 -32.66 34.17
CA ALA A 25 -0.71 -33.98 33.55
C ALA A 25 -1.78 -34.20 32.46
N LYS A 26 -2.90 -33.48 32.53
CA LYS A 26 -4.00 -33.53 31.55
C LYS A 26 -3.83 -32.55 30.38
N GLU A 27 -2.94 -31.57 30.51
CA GLU A 27 -2.72 -30.49 29.56
C GLU A 27 -1.43 -30.74 28.75
N GLN A 28 -1.44 -31.82 27.95
CA GLN A 28 -0.24 -32.31 27.25
C GLN A 28 0.39 -31.32 26.25
N GLN A 29 -0.37 -30.31 25.83
CA GLN A 29 0.11 -29.27 24.91
C GLN A 29 0.67 -28.03 25.62
N PHE A 30 0.48 -27.91 26.94
CA PHE A 30 0.93 -26.73 27.68
C PHE A 30 2.42 -26.83 28.01
N VAL A 31 3.21 -25.89 27.49
CA VAL A 31 4.63 -25.77 27.80
C VAL A 31 4.81 -24.82 28.98
N ILE A 32 5.35 -25.35 30.09
CA ILE A 32 5.66 -24.54 31.27
C ILE A 32 6.87 -23.65 30.95
N SER A 33 6.74 -22.35 31.16
CA SER A 33 7.84 -21.40 30.99
C SER A 33 9.02 -21.71 31.92
N ASP A 34 10.24 -21.61 31.39
CA ASP A 34 11.48 -21.79 32.15
C ASP A 34 11.58 -20.81 33.33
N VAL A 35 11.06 -19.59 33.18
CA VAL A 35 10.98 -18.60 34.26
C VAL A 35 10.17 -19.14 35.43
N ILE A 36 9.07 -19.85 35.16
CA ILE A 36 8.25 -20.46 36.22
C ILE A 36 8.95 -21.67 36.84
N LEU A 37 9.63 -22.50 36.04
CA LEU A 37 10.33 -23.69 36.55
C LEU A 37 11.54 -23.35 37.40
N HIS A 38 12.32 -22.36 36.98
CA HIS A 38 13.66 -22.08 37.52
C HIS A 38 13.78 -20.72 38.22
N GLY A 39 12.77 -19.85 38.13
CA GLY A 39 12.78 -18.54 38.76
C GLY A 39 12.80 -18.59 40.29
N GLU A 40 13.37 -17.55 40.88
CA GLU A 40 13.44 -17.36 42.32
C GLU A 40 12.77 -16.06 42.76
N LEU A 41 12.53 -15.92 44.06
CA LEU A 41 12.08 -14.66 44.64
C LEU A 41 13.12 -13.57 44.41
N SER A 42 12.65 -12.35 44.15
CA SER A 42 13.48 -11.16 44.13
C SER A 42 14.26 -11.00 45.43
N HIS A 43 15.41 -10.33 45.36
CA HIS A 43 16.34 -10.22 46.49
C HIS A 43 15.68 -9.72 47.78
N ARG A 44 14.77 -8.74 47.70
CA ARG A 44 14.03 -8.24 48.87
C ARG A 44 13.06 -9.29 49.42
N ASN A 45 12.26 -9.91 48.55
CA ASN A 45 11.27 -10.90 48.96
C ASN A 45 11.94 -12.16 49.52
N ARG A 46 13.10 -12.58 48.99
CA ARG A 46 13.93 -13.66 49.54
C ARG A 46 14.40 -13.32 50.96
N LYS A 47 14.96 -12.13 51.19
CA LYS A 47 15.40 -11.70 52.53
C LYS A 47 14.25 -11.70 53.55
N ILE A 48 13.08 -11.18 53.17
CA ILE A 48 11.89 -11.19 54.02
C ILE A 48 11.47 -12.64 54.33
N PHE A 49 11.42 -13.50 53.30
CA PHE A 49 11.06 -14.91 53.44
C PHE A 49 12.01 -15.65 54.39
N ASP A 50 13.32 -15.51 54.20
CA ASP A 50 14.35 -16.20 55.01
C ASP A 50 14.33 -15.71 56.47
N ALA A 51 14.15 -14.40 56.70
CA ALA A 51 14.03 -13.84 58.04
C ALA A 51 12.78 -14.33 58.77
N LEU A 52 11.64 -14.43 58.08
CA LEU A 52 10.41 -15.01 58.63
C LEU A 52 10.59 -16.50 58.92
N LEU A 53 11.16 -17.26 57.99
CA LEU A 53 11.39 -18.69 58.12
C LEU A 53 12.30 -19.00 59.32
N ALA A 54 13.38 -18.24 59.49
CA ALA A 54 14.27 -18.35 60.64
C ALA A 54 13.53 -18.03 61.95
N SER A 55 12.72 -16.98 61.99
CA SER A 55 11.95 -16.59 63.18
C SER A 55 10.91 -17.64 63.60
N TYR A 56 10.38 -18.41 62.65
CA TYR A 56 9.43 -19.49 62.89
C TYR A 56 10.08 -20.88 62.97
N GLY A 57 11.42 -20.96 63.09
CA GLY A 57 12.12 -22.23 63.26
C GLY A 57 11.96 -23.20 62.07
N GLY A 58 11.79 -22.67 60.85
CA GLY A 58 11.61 -23.47 59.64
C GLY A 58 10.16 -23.81 59.28
N ASP A 59 9.15 -23.35 60.05
CA ASP A 59 7.74 -23.60 59.74
C ASP A 59 7.24 -22.72 58.58
N MET A 60 7.30 -23.26 57.36
CA MET A 60 6.84 -22.60 56.14
C MET A 60 5.35 -22.23 56.17
N ARG A 61 4.49 -22.99 56.87
CA ARG A 61 3.04 -22.68 56.90
C ARG A 61 2.78 -21.35 57.59
N ARG A 62 3.55 -21.04 58.63
CA ARG A 62 3.49 -19.73 59.31
C ARG A 62 4.03 -18.60 58.44
N VAL A 63 5.07 -18.85 57.65
CA VAL A 63 5.58 -17.86 56.69
C VAL A 63 4.52 -17.53 55.64
N LEU A 64 3.84 -18.54 55.09
CA LEU A 64 2.80 -18.35 54.06
C LEU A 64 1.58 -17.56 54.57
N GLN A 65 1.31 -17.50 55.88
CA GLN A 65 0.24 -16.65 56.43
C GLN A 65 0.48 -15.15 56.21
N HIS A 66 1.73 -14.75 55.98
CA HIS A 66 2.11 -13.37 55.66
C HIS A 66 2.09 -13.07 54.16
N VAL A 67 1.91 -14.08 53.31
CA VAL A 67 1.93 -13.91 51.85
C VAL A 67 0.52 -13.60 51.36
N GLN A 68 0.37 -12.46 50.69
CA GLN A 68 -0.85 -12.11 49.98
C GLN A 68 -0.65 -12.33 48.48
N VAL A 69 -1.60 -13.03 47.85
CA VAL A 69 -1.62 -13.24 46.39
C VAL A 69 -2.62 -12.26 45.79
N GLU A 70 -2.12 -11.37 44.96
CA GLU A 70 -2.94 -10.37 44.27
C GLU A 70 -3.13 -10.76 42.79
N ARG A 71 -4.28 -10.39 42.23
CA ARG A 71 -4.48 -10.49 40.78
C ARG A 71 -3.74 -9.36 40.10
N PHE A 72 -2.90 -9.71 39.14
CA PHE A 72 -2.16 -8.76 38.33
C PHE A 72 -2.95 -8.39 37.07
N PHE A 73 -3.09 -7.09 36.80
CA PHE A 73 -3.74 -6.56 35.61
C PHE A 73 -2.75 -5.68 34.83
N LEU A 74 -2.81 -5.79 33.50
CA LEU A 74 -2.00 -4.97 32.61
C LEU A 74 -2.67 -3.62 32.38
N SER A 75 -1.94 -2.51 32.56
CA SER A 75 -2.43 -1.16 32.31
C SER A 75 -1.34 -0.24 31.80
N ARG A 76 -1.57 0.37 30.63
CA ARG A 76 -0.70 1.42 30.10
C ARG A 76 -0.79 2.71 30.90
N GLN A 77 -2.00 3.10 31.32
CA GLN A 77 -2.25 4.35 32.05
C GLN A 77 -1.57 4.36 33.43
N TYR A 78 -1.61 3.23 34.14
CA TYR A 78 -0.98 3.07 35.44
C TYR A 78 0.44 2.51 35.38
N ARG A 79 0.98 2.30 34.17
CA ARG A 79 2.32 1.73 33.94
C ARG A 79 2.52 0.40 34.66
N GLN A 80 1.53 -0.49 34.56
CA GLN A 80 1.57 -1.83 35.15
C GLN A 80 1.69 -2.86 34.04
N GLY A 81 2.90 -3.37 33.84
CA GLY A 81 3.22 -4.37 32.82
C GLY A 81 3.18 -3.84 31.39
N LEU A 82 2.74 -2.61 31.14
CA LEU A 82 2.71 -2.01 29.80
C LEU A 82 3.33 -0.62 29.87
N VAL A 83 4.54 -0.47 29.35
CA VAL A 83 5.28 0.79 29.41
C VAL A 83 5.82 1.18 28.05
N THR A 84 5.70 2.46 27.71
CA THR A 84 6.40 3.07 26.58
C THR A 84 7.51 3.97 27.13
N VAL A 85 8.74 3.72 26.68
CA VAL A 85 9.93 4.50 27.03
C VAL A 85 10.20 5.46 25.90
N GLU A 86 10.05 6.75 26.18
CA GLU A 86 10.42 7.85 25.27
C GLU A 86 11.94 8.12 25.31
N PRO A 87 12.53 8.70 24.26
CA PRO A 87 13.95 9.06 24.24
C PRO A 87 14.32 9.98 25.41
N LYS A 88 15.16 9.47 26.33
CA LYS A 88 15.62 10.20 27.52
C LYS A 88 17.05 9.83 27.90
N GLN A 89 17.67 10.68 28.71
CA GLN A 89 19.07 10.51 29.13
C GLN A 89 19.24 9.62 30.39
N THR A 90 18.15 9.33 31.12
CA THR A 90 18.20 8.57 32.37
C THR A 90 18.14 7.06 32.13
N VAL A 91 18.82 6.27 32.97
CA VAL A 91 18.69 4.80 32.97
C VAL A 91 17.26 4.32 33.22
N ASP A 92 16.93 3.13 32.72
CA ASP A 92 15.55 2.60 32.70
C ASP A 92 15.20 1.79 33.96
N ALA A 93 16.16 1.57 34.85
CA ALA A 93 15.98 0.99 36.18
C ALA A 93 17.07 1.48 37.14
N ARG A 94 16.73 1.60 38.43
CA ARG A 94 17.69 1.89 39.51
C ARG A 94 17.26 1.24 40.82
N SER A 95 18.23 0.94 41.68
CA SER A 95 18.00 0.50 43.06
C SER A 95 18.21 1.64 44.06
N PHE A 96 17.48 1.65 45.16
CA PHE A 96 17.63 2.64 46.24
C PHE A 96 17.37 1.99 47.61
N PRO A 97 18.02 2.47 48.69
CA PRO A 97 17.83 1.91 50.01
C PRO A 97 16.41 2.21 50.54
N VAL A 98 15.80 1.23 51.21
CA VAL A 98 14.49 1.37 51.85
C VAL A 98 14.68 1.84 53.29
N THR A 99 14.08 2.97 53.66
CA THR A 99 14.14 3.51 55.03
C THR A 99 13.21 2.72 55.98
N PRO A 100 13.64 2.40 57.21
CA PRO A 100 12.90 1.54 58.14
C PRO A 100 11.49 2.03 58.53
N ASP A 101 11.28 3.34 58.64
CA ASP A 101 10.12 3.90 59.38
C ASP A 101 8.75 3.78 58.68
N SER A 102 8.68 3.71 57.35
CA SER A 102 7.38 3.70 56.63
C SER A 102 7.02 2.37 55.99
N ALA A 103 8.00 1.55 55.62
CA ALA A 103 7.76 0.29 54.88
C ALA A 103 7.76 -0.98 55.75
N PHE A 104 8.30 -0.90 56.98
CA PHE A 104 8.53 -2.08 57.84
C PHE A 104 7.65 -2.12 59.08
N ALA A 105 6.76 -1.15 59.29
CA ALA A 105 5.89 -1.09 60.46
C ALA A 105 4.98 -2.34 60.61
N SER A 106 4.68 -3.03 59.49
CA SER A 106 3.86 -4.25 59.45
C SER A 106 4.66 -5.55 59.49
N LEU A 107 6.00 -5.49 59.39
CA LEU A 107 6.86 -6.68 59.36
C LEU A 107 7.45 -6.97 60.74
N PRO A 108 7.69 -8.25 61.11
CA PRO A 108 8.27 -8.58 62.41
C PRO A 108 9.63 -7.92 62.64
N ALA A 109 9.97 -7.63 63.90
CA ALA A 109 11.21 -6.94 64.28
C ALA A 109 12.50 -7.65 63.79
N SER A 110 12.44 -8.96 63.53
CA SER A 110 13.52 -9.74 62.93
C SER A 110 13.91 -9.31 61.50
N VAL A 111 12.99 -8.64 60.78
CA VAL A 111 13.18 -8.15 59.41
C VAL A 111 13.71 -6.72 59.40
N GLY A 112 13.32 -5.90 60.39
CA GLY A 112 13.58 -4.45 60.44
C GLY A 112 15.05 -4.06 60.63
N SER A 113 15.93 -4.98 61.04
CA SER A 113 17.36 -4.70 61.23
C SER A 113 18.22 -4.91 59.98
N GLN A 114 17.65 -5.34 58.86
CA GLN A 114 18.41 -5.64 57.64
C GLN A 114 18.39 -4.48 56.63
N ALA A 115 19.55 -4.19 56.03
CA ALA A 115 19.62 -3.28 54.89
C ALA A 115 18.90 -3.88 53.67
N MET A 116 17.84 -3.20 53.22
CA MET A 116 17.04 -3.58 52.06
C MET A 116 17.08 -2.49 51.00
N TYR A 117 16.92 -2.93 49.76
CA TYR A 117 16.89 -2.05 48.59
C TYR A 117 15.61 -2.34 47.80
N ALA A 118 14.96 -1.27 47.34
CA ALA A 118 13.86 -1.32 46.41
C ALA A 118 14.35 -0.94 45.01
N VAL A 119 13.54 -1.27 44.01
CA VAL A 119 13.79 -0.97 42.60
C VAL A 119 12.70 -0.06 42.04
N GLN A 120 13.07 0.79 41.10
CA GLN A 120 12.13 1.63 40.37
C GLN A 120 12.65 1.90 38.95
N GLY A 121 11.74 2.17 38.02
CA GLY A 121 12.04 2.51 36.63
C GLY A 121 11.14 1.80 35.65
N ASP A 122 11.28 2.13 34.36
CA ASP A 122 10.44 1.59 33.28
C ASP A 122 10.51 0.07 33.17
N LEU A 123 11.69 -0.53 33.37
CA LEU A 123 11.84 -1.99 33.32
C LEU A 123 11.14 -2.68 34.49
N VAL A 124 11.04 -2.02 35.64
CA VAL A 124 10.34 -2.54 36.82
C VAL A 124 8.83 -2.45 36.60
N ASP A 125 8.36 -1.29 36.17
CA ASP A 125 6.97 -1.01 35.86
C ASP A 125 6.41 -1.99 34.82
N ALA A 126 7.19 -2.26 33.76
CA ALA A 126 6.86 -3.14 32.64
C ALA A 126 6.98 -4.64 32.94
N ASN A 127 7.55 -5.02 34.08
CA ASN A 127 7.76 -6.42 34.41
C ASN A 127 6.43 -7.20 34.43
N ARG A 128 6.47 -8.45 33.96
CA ARG A 128 5.32 -9.33 33.64
C ARG A 128 4.49 -8.90 32.44
N GLY A 129 5.05 -8.08 31.55
CA GLY A 129 4.35 -7.64 30.34
C GLY A 129 5.28 -7.19 29.23
N ILE A 130 5.09 -5.97 28.72
CA ILE A 130 5.74 -5.44 27.51
C ILE A 130 6.34 -4.06 27.79
N VAL A 131 7.62 -3.90 27.42
CA VAL A 131 8.29 -2.62 27.35
C VAL A 131 8.52 -2.24 25.90
N ASN A 132 8.04 -1.06 25.49
CA ASN A 132 8.20 -0.53 24.14
C ASN A 132 9.08 0.72 24.14
N PHE A 133 10.22 0.68 23.44
CA PHE A 133 11.07 1.85 23.23
C PHE A 133 10.61 2.63 22.00
N ALA A 134 10.13 3.85 22.19
CA ALA A 134 9.83 4.77 21.10
C ALA A 134 11.12 5.40 20.58
N ASP A 135 11.36 5.32 19.26
CA ASP A 135 12.55 5.86 18.59
C ASP A 135 13.86 5.45 19.27
N LEU A 136 14.04 4.14 19.47
CA LEU A 136 15.14 3.53 20.21
C LEU A 136 16.50 4.17 19.85
N LEU A 137 16.79 4.33 18.56
CA LEU A 137 18.10 4.76 18.08
C LEU A 137 18.40 6.27 18.22
N LYS A 138 17.46 7.09 18.71
CA LYS A 138 17.71 8.51 19.01
C LYS A 138 18.53 8.73 20.29
N ARG A 139 18.54 7.75 21.19
CA ARG A 139 19.31 7.80 22.43
C ARG A 139 20.73 7.28 22.20
N PRO A 140 21.75 7.80 22.90
CA PRO A 140 23.11 7.24 22.85
C PRO A 140 23.12 5.74 23.11
N TYR A 141 23.83 4.98 22.27
CA TYR A 141 23.84 3.51 22.31
C TYR A 141 24.38 2.96 23.65
N GLU A 142 25.25 3.72 24.33
CA GLU A 142 25.81 3.36 25.62
C GLU A 142 24.72 3.07 26.65
N HIS A 143 23.60 3.78 26.55
CA HIS A 143 22.48 3.60 27.44
C HIS A 143 21.69 2.31 27.21
N TYR A 144 21.90 1.64 26.08
CA TYR A 144 21.26 0.36 25.74
C TYR A 144 22.17 -0.84 25.93
N LYS A 145 23.40 -0.66 26.42
CA LYS A 145 24.32 -1.79 26.65
C LYS A 145 23.72 -2.85 27.58
N TYR A 146 22.89 -2.43 28.54
CA TYR A 146 22.18 -3.35 29.43
C TYR A 146 21.17 -4.24 28.68
N LEU A 147 20.60 -3.77 27.55
CA LEU A 147 19.64 -4.56 26.78
C LEU A 147 20.27 -5.84 26.25
N LEU A 148 21.55 -5.81 25.86
CA LEU A 148 22.26 -6.99 25.36
C LEU A 148 22.25 -8.12 26.39
N THR A 149 22.62 -7.81 27.64
CA THR A 149 22.60 -8.77 28.74
C THR A 149 21.17 -9.12 29.16
N ALA A 150 20.26 -8.14 29.18
CA ALA A 150 18.87 -8.32 29.59
C ALA A 150 18.11 -9.26 28.65
N THR A 151 18.28 -9.13 27.34
CA THR A 151 17.63 -10.00 26.34
C THR A 151 18.18 -11.42 26.32
N GLU A 152 19.42 -11.62 26.80
CA GLU A 152 20.04 -12.96 26.88
C GLU A 152 19.73 -13.68 28.18
N THR A 153 19.80 -12.96 29.30
CA THR A 153 19.75 -13.57 30.64
C THR A 153 18.44 -13.33 31.37
N GLY A 154 17.59 -12.42 30.87
CA GLY A 154 16.41 -11.96 31.60
C GLY A 154 16.78 -11.21 32.88
N SER A 155 17.93 -10.54 32.93
CA SER A 155 18.38 -9.83 34.14
C SER A 155 19.18 -8.57 33.85
N VAL A 156 19.12 -7.60 34.77
CA VAL A 156 19.90 -6.36 34.74
C VAL A 156 20.60 -6.16 36.08
N ALA A 157 21.91 -5.97 36.04
CA ALA A 157 22.68 -5.62 37.24
C ALA A 157 22.44 -4.15 37.61
N LEU A 158 21.98 -3.91 38.84
CA LEU A 158 21.88 -2.60 39.46
C LEU A 158 22.95 -2.49 40.56
N ASP A 159 23.20 -1.27 41.06
CA ASP A 159 24.27 -1.00 42.03
C ASP A 159 24.26 -1.89 43.27
N HIS A 160 23.07 -2.31 43.73
CA HIS A 160 22.90 -3.06 44.97
C HIS A 160 22.32 -4.47 44.80
N LEU A 161 21.77 -4.78 43.62
CA LEU A 161 21.08 -6.05 43.39
C LEU A 161 20.97 -6.36 41.89
N VAL A 162 20.68 -7.61 41.56
CA VAL A 162 20.32 -8.02 40.19
C VAL A 162 18.79 -8.01 40.07
N LEU A 163 18.27 -7.25 39.12
CA LEU A 163 16.85 -7.19 38.78
C LEU A 163 16.54 -8.31 37.78
N GLY A 164 15.69 -9.26 38.17
CA GLY A 164 15.12 -10.25 37.26
C GLY A 164 14.00 -9.64 36.42
N LEU A 165 14.01 -9.92 35.12
CA LEU A 165 13.07 -9.41 34.14
C LEU A 165 12.32 -10.58 33.49
N ASP A 166 11.01 -10.44 33.45
CA ASP A 166 10.07 -11.31 32.73
C ASP A 166 9.15 -10.42 31.90
N GLN A 167 9.65 -9.97 30.76
CA GLN A 167 8.96 -9.02 29.89
C GLN A 167 9.41 -9.17 28.44
N MET A 168 8.52 -8.80 27.52
CA MET A 168 8.83 -8.69 26.10
C MET A 168 9.38 -7.29 25.80
N PHE A 169 10.51 -7.25 25.11
CA PHE A 169 11.11 -6.01 24.63
C PHE A 169 10.65 -5.74 23.20
N THR A 170 10.14 -4.54 22.95
CA THR A 170 9.83 -4.03 21.61
C THR A 170 10.42 -2.64 21.43
N GLY A 171 10.67 -2.23 20.19
CA GLY A 171 11.09 -0.86 19.93
C GLY A 171 10.86 -0.46 18.48
N SER A 172 10.61 0.84 18.27
CA SER A 172 10.56 1.44 16.94
C SER A 172 11.86 2.20 16.67
N ALA A 173 12.28 2.24 15.41
CA ALA A 173 13.40 3.07 14.98
C ALA A 173 13.17 3.50 13.53
N ASN A 174 13.69 4.68 13.17
CA ASN A 174 13.67 5.13 11.80
C ASN A 174 14.77 4.44 10.98
N ASP A 175 14.51 4.18 9.70
CA ASP A 175 15.48 3.49 8.84
C ASP A 175 16.78 4.28 8.69
N VAL A 176 16.70 5.63 8.64
CA VAL A 176 17.87 6.52 8.61
C VAL A 176 18.76 6.34 9.85
N GLU A 177 18.17 6.26 11.04
CA GLU A 177 18.91 6.05 12.30
C GLU A 177 19.51 4.63 12.36
N LEU A 178 18.79 3.63 11.86
CA LEU A 178 19.27 2.25 11.76
C LEU A 178 20.45 2.13 10.82
N LEU A 179 20.39 2.77 9.65
CA LEU A 179 21.49 2.78 8.68
C LEU A 179 22.70 3.53 9.22
N ALA A 180 22.49 4.68 9.89
CA ALA A 180 23.56 5.41 10.56
C ALA A 180 24.22 4.55 11.65
N PHE A 181 23.45 3.85 12.47
CA PHE A 181 23.95 2.93 13.50
C PHE A 181 24.79 1.81 12.88
N ARG A 182 24.32 1.20 11.78
CA ARG A 182 25.06 0.17 11.03
C ARG A 182 26.40 0.65 10.49
N MET A 183 26.46 1.88 9.98
CA MET A 183 27.67 2.44 9.37
C MET A 183 28.68 2.95 10.40
N GLN A 184 28.21 3.66 11.43
CA GLN A 184 29.08 4.30 12.42
C GLN A 184 29.54 3.35 13.53
N ARG A 185 28.74 2.31 13.82
CA ARG A 185 28.93 1.37 14.94
C ARG A 185 28.68 -0.08 14.50
N PRO A 186 29.45 -0.61 13.52
CA PRO A 186 29.18 -1.92 12.95
C PRO A 186 29.32 -3.08 13.96
N ALA A 187 30.27 -2.99 14.90
CA ALA A 187 30.49 -4.03 15.90
C ALA A 187 29.33 -4.13 16.91
N GLU A 188 28.85 -2.98 17.37
CA GLU A 188 27.71 -2.88 18.27
C GLU A 188 26.43 -3.32 17.57
N TYR A 189 26.22 -2.93 16.32
CA TYR A 189 25.08 -3.37 15.52
C TYR A 189 25.02 -4.90 15.41
N GLN A 190 26.15 -5.59 15.17
CA GLN A 190 26.15 -7.06 15.12
C GLN A 190 25.73 -7.68 16.46
N SER A 191 26.13 -7.07 17.57
CA SER A 191 25.72 -7.53 18.92
C SER A 191 24.20 -7.42 19.12
N PHE A 192 23.59 -6.32 18.67
CA PHE A 192 22.13 -6.14 18.71
C PHE A 192 21.41 -7.07 17.75
N ARG A 193 21.90 -7.20 16.51
CA ARG A 193 21.32 -8.07 15.48
C ARG A 193 21.27 -9.54 15.92
N ALA A 194 22.24 -9.99 16.72
CA ALA A 194 22.24 -11.36 17.24
C ALA A 194 21.16 -11.62 18.31
N ARG A 195 20.57 -10.56 18.89
CA ARG A 195 19.63 -10.63 20.03
C ARG A 195 18.25 -10.04 19.74
N LEU A 196 18.12 -9.26 18.68
CA LEU A 196 16.89 -8.58 18.27
C LEU A 196 16.46 -9.04 16.89
N GLU A 197 15.16 -9.27 16.74
CA GLU A 197 14.53 -9.50 15.44
C GLU A 197 14.09 -8.17 14.82
N LEU A 198 14.55 -7.88 13.60
CA LEU A 198 14.24 -6.64 12.89
C LEU A 198 13.01 -6.84 11.98
N ILE A 199 11.87 -6.29 12.41
CA ILE A 199 10.65 -6.26 11.60
C ILE A 199 10.65 -4.99 10.76
N ARG A 200 10.72 -5.14 9.43
CA ARG A 200 10.66 -4.02 8.48
C ARG A 200 9.21 -3.61 8.24
N VAL A 201 8.96 -2.31 8.26
CA VAL A 201 7.64 -1.73 7.98
C VAL A 201 7.79 -0.75 6.81
N PRO A 202 7.67 -1.22 5.54
CA PRO A 202 7.78 -0.34 4.39
C PRO A 202 6.60 0.62 4.29
N PHE A 203 6.78 1.69 3.51
CA PHE A 203 5.66 2.49 3.04
C PHE A 203 4.67 1.64 2.23
N LEU A 204 3.44 2.14 2.10
CA LEU A 204 2.43 1.49 1.28
C LEU A 204 2.90 1.43 -0.18
N LEU A 205 2.70 0.26 -0.80
CA LEU A 205 3.00 0.01 -2.21
C LEU A 205 1.72 -0.26 -3.04
N ASP A 206 0.56 -0.28 -2.39
CA ASP A 206 -0.76 -0.31 -3.03
C ASP A 206 -1.43 1.06 -2.92
N TYR A 207 -1.52 1.77 -4.05
CA TYR A 207 -2.10 3.10 -4.10
C TYR A 207 -3.61 3.13 -3.82
N ARG A 208 -4.32 1.99 -3.92
CA ARG A 208 -5.74 1.89 -3.54
C ARG A 208 -5.91 1.97 -2.03
N VAL A 209 -4.99 1.37 -1.29
CA VAL A 209 -4.96 1.44 0.18
C VAL A 209 -4.59 2.85 0.61
N GLU A 210 -3.58 3.44 -0.01
CA GLU A 210 -3.18 4.82 0.29
C GLU A 210 -4.27 5.85 -0.07
N ARG A 211 -4.99 5.66 -1.18
CA ARG A 211 -6.13 6.52 -1.56
C ARG A 211 -7.15 6.63 -0.44
N LYS A 212 -7.45 5.54 0.27
CA LYS A 212 -8.42 5.53 1.38
C LYS A 212 -7.99 6.47 2.51
N ILE A 213 -6.68 6.53 2.81
CA ILE A 213 -6.14 7.43 3.82
C ILE A 213 -6.40 8.89 3.47
N TYR A 214 -6.24 9.26 2.19
CA TYR A 214 -6.57 10.61 1.75
C TYR A 214 -8.09 10.84 1.81
N GLN A 215 -8.91 9.93 1.29
CA GLN A 215 -10.37 10.08 1.29
C GLN A 215 -10.96 10.25 2.69
N GLU A 216 -10.48 9.50 3.68
CA GLU A 216 -10.95 9.58 5.08
C GLU A 216 -10.54 10.89 5.76
N GLN A 217 -9.30 11.35 5.54
CA GLN A 217 -8.75 12.49 6.29
C GLN A 217 -8.96 13.83 5.61
N VAL A 218 -9.15 13.85 4.29
CA VAL A 218 -9.42 15.06 3.51
C VAL A 218 -10.71 15.74 3.96
N GLY A 219 -11.75 14.98 4.33
CA GLY A 219 -13.03 15.55 4.77
C GLY A 219 -12.92 16.42 6.04
N ASP A 220 -12.00 16.08 6.94
CA ASP A 220 -11.77 16.85 8.17
C ASP A 220 -10.83 18.04 7.96
N ILE A 221 -9.83 17.89 7.10
CA ILE A 221 -8.80 18.88 6.88
C ILE A 221 -9.25 19.97 5.88
N LEU A 222 -9.99 19.59 4.84
CA LEU A 222 -10.41 20.47 3.75
C LEU A 222 -11.91 20.82 3.83
N ARG A 223 -12.42 21.10 5.03
CA ARG A 223 -13.84 21.44 5.21
C ARG A 223 -14.23 22.65 4.36
N GLY A 224 -15.24 22.45 3.51
CA GLY A 224 -15.75 23.48 2.61
C GLY A 224 -15.03 23.57 1.26
N VAL A 225 -13.95 22.81 1.04
CA VAL A 225 -13.27 22.73 -0.25
C VAL A 225 -13.66 21.42 -0.94
N HIS A 226 -14.15 21.52 -2.17
CA HIS A 226 -14.49 20.35 -2.95
C HIS A 226 -13.22 19.68 -3.52
N VAL A 227 -13.11 18.37 -3.43
CA VAL A 227 -11.99 17.63 -4.04
C VAL A 227 -12.50 16.92 -5.30
N ALA A 228 -11.94 17.31 -6.44
CA ALA A 228 -12.33 16.78 -7.74
C ALA A 228 -12.08 15.25 -7.81
N PRO A 229 -12.82 14.53 -8.67
CA PRO A 229 -12.58 13.13 -8.93
C PRO A 229 -11.12 12.84 -9.28
N HIS A 230 -10.66 11.66 -8.88
CA HIS A 230 -9.31 11.15 -9.13
C HIS A 230 -8.15 11.90 -8.45
N VAL A 231 -8.36 13.04 -7.78
CA VAL A 231 -7.29 13.78 -7.08
C VAL A 231 -6.57 12.90 -6.06
N THR A 232 -7.31 12.26 -5.15
CA THR A 232 -6.72 11.39 -4.13
C THR A 232 -6.09 10.14 -4.75
N LYS A 233 -6.65 9.66 -5.87
CA LYS A 233 -6.20 8.46 -6.59
C LYS A 233 -4.87 8.69 -7.29
N VAL A 234 -4.73 9.80 -8.02
CA VAL A 234 -3.51 10.15 -8.75
C VAL A 234 -2.39 10.54 -7.79
N LEU A 235 -2.72 11.24 -6.70
CA LEU A 235 -1.75 11.58 -5.66
C LEU A 235 -1.18 10.32 -4.97
N ALA A 236 -2.04 9.36 -4.63
CA ALA A 236 -1.62 8.06 -4.08
C ALA A 236 -0.77 7.27 -5.08
N LEU A 237 -1.17 7.23 -6.35
CA LEU A 237 -0.41 6.56 -7.41
C LEU A 237 0.99 7.16 -7.55
N TRP A 238 1.08 8.50 -7.62
CA TRP A 238 2.34 9.21 -7.70
C TRP A 238 3.25 8.88 -6.51
N GLY A 239 2.71 8.97 -5.29
CA GLY A 239 3.43 8.65 -4.05
C GLY A 239 3.99 7.23 -4.05
N VAL A 240 3.17 6.25 -4.40
CA VAL A 240 3.57 4.84 -4.48
C VAL A 240 4.66 4.63 -5.53
N MET A 241 4.53 5.22 -6.72
CA MET A 241 5.54 5.10 -7.79
C MET A 241 6.90 5.65 -7.36
N THR A 242 6.96 6.68 -6.52
CA THR A 242 8.26 7.20 -6.00
C THR A 242 8.99 6.25 -5.06
N ARG A 243 8.29 5.27 -4.49
CA ARG A 243 8.80 4.31 -3.49
C ARG A 243 9.25 2.97 -4.10
N MET A 244 8.98 2.79 -5.39
CA MET A 244 9.25 1.55 -6.11
C MET A 244 10.65 1.57 -6.71
N ARG A 245 11.31 0.42 -6.66
CA ARG A 245 12.59 0.19 -7.34
C ARG A 245 12.43 -0.77 -8.51
N ARG A 246 13.33 -0.72 -9.48
CA ARG A 246 13.36 -1.68 -10.58
C ARG A 246 13.70 -3.07 -10.02
N PRO A 247 12.89 -4.12 -10.28
CA PRO A 247 13.23 -5.47 -9.86
C PRO A 247 14.50 -5.99 -10.54
N ASP A 248 15.31 -6.75 -9.83
CA ASP A 248 16.48 -7.42 -10.39
C ASP A 248 16.05 -8.63 -11.22
N ALA A 249 16.07 -8.48 -12.55
CA ALA A 249 15.66 -9.51 -13.49
C ALA A 249 16.41 -10.85 -13.34
N ALA A 250 17.61 -10.86 -12.74
CA ALA A 250 18.39 -12.07 -12.49
C ALA A 250 17.78 -12.96 -11.39
N ARG A 251 16.90 -12.41 -10.54
CA ARG A 251 16.22 -13.14 -9.46
C ARG A 251 15.01 -13.94 -9.92
N TYR A 252 14.52 -13.67 -11.13
CA TYR A 252 13.25 -14.21 -11.64
C TYR A 252 13.48 -15.23 -12.77
N PRO A 253 12.46 -16.03 -13.12
CA PRO A 253 12.54 -16.95 -14.25
C PRO A 253 13.00 -16.26 -15.54
N LYS A 254 13.84 -16.94 -16.34
CA LYS A 254 14.44 -16.38 -17.56
C LYS A 254 13.42 -15.89 -18.59
N GLN A 255 12.21 -16.47 -18.60
CA GLN A 255 11.11 -16.01 -19.45
C GLN A 255 10.68 -14.58 -19.10
N LEU A 256 10.79 -14.18 -17.83
CA LEU A 256 10.39 -12.85 -17.36
C LEU A 256 11.48 -11.79 -17.50
N THR A 257 12.72 -12.14 -17.85
CA THR A 257 13.84 -11.19 -17.88
C THR A 257 13.52 -9.95 -18.72
N LYS A 258 13.05 -10.12 -19.96
CA LYS A 258 12.67 -9.00 -20.84
C LYS A 258 11.48 -8.21 -20.29
N VAL A 259 10.50 -8.90 -19.70
CA VAL A 259 9.29 -8.29 -19.14
C VAL A 259 9.66 -7.37 -17.97
N ILE A 260 10.54 -7.85 -17.08
CA ILE A 260 11.02 -7.11 -15.91
C ILE A 260 11.91 -5.96 -16.33
N GLU A 261 12.78 -6.16 -17.33
CA GLU A 261 13.64 -5.10 -17.85
C GLU A 261 12.84 -3.93 -18.44
N LEU A 262 11.67 -4.18 -19.04
CA LEU A 262 10.79 -3.17 -19.64
C LEU A 262 9.73 -2.63 -18.68
N LEU A 263 9.62 -3.18 -17.47
CA LEU A 263 8.59 -2.80 -16.51
C LEU A 263 8.74 -1.33 -16.10
N THR A 264 7.65 -0.56 -16.13
CA THR A 264 7.65 0.83 -15.64
C THR A 264 7.13 0.91 -14.19
N PRO A 265 7.40 2.00 -13.45
CA PRO A 265 6.82 2.20 -12.13
C PRO A 265 5.28 2.17 -12.15
N LEU A 266 4.65 2.68 -13.20
CA LEU A 266 3.20 2.67 -13.35
C LEU A 266 2.66 1.24 -13.52
N GLN A 267 3.31 0.44 -14.37
CA GLN A 267 2.94 -0.97 -14.57
C GLN A 267 3.17 -1.78 -13.29
N LYS A 268 4.28 -1.54 -12.58
CA LYS A 268 4.56 -2.17 -11.29
C LYS A 268 3.51 -1.78 -10.23
N ALA A 269 3.09 -0.51 -10.19
CA ALA A 269 2.04 -0.04 -9.30
C ALA A 269 0.67 -0.66 -9.60
N ASP A 270 0.31 -0.83 -10.88
CA ASP A 270 -0.91 -1.52 -11.28
C ASP A 270 -0.85 -3.03 -11.02
N LEU A 271 0.33 -3.64 -11.15
CA LEU A 271 0.56 -5.04 -10.80
C LEU A 271 0.33 -5.27 -9.31
N TYR A 272 0.90 -4.42 -8.45
CA TYR A 272 0.72 -4.52 -6.99
C TYR A 272 -0.70 -4.18 -6.54
N ALA A 273 -1.33 -3.17 -7.13
CA ALA A 273 -2.68 -2.80 -6.78
C ALA A 273 -3.69 -3.83 -7.33
N TYR A 274 -3.76 -4.03 -8.63
CA TYR A 274 -4.87 -4.77 -9.25
C TYR A 274 -4.50 -6.15 -9.77
N GLY A 275 -3.23 -6.56 -9.71
CA GLY A 275 -2.77 -7.74 -10.47
C GLY A 275 -2.88 -7.53 -11.98
N ARG A 276 -2.82 -6.28 -12.45
CA ARG A 276 -2.89 -5.96 -13.88
C ARG A 276 -1.51 -6.13 -14.49
N VAL A 277 -1.39 -7.08 -15.41
CA VAL A 277 -0.16 -7.33 -16.16
C VAL A 277 -0.02 -6.34 -17.33
N PRO A 278 1.21 -6.01 -17.75
CA PRO A 278 1.44 -5.26 -18.99
C PRO A 278 0.77 -5.91 -20.21
N ARG A 279 0.34 -5.08 -21.16
CA ARG A 279 -0.24 -5.55 -22.43
C ARG A 279 0.85 -6.21 -23.29
N GLY A 280 0.45 -7.16 -24.13
CA GLY A 280 1.33 -7.83 -25.09
C GLY A 280 2.17 -8.98 -24.51
N LEU A 281 1.88 -9.40 -23.28
CA LEU A 281 2.47 -10.61 -22.69
C LEU A 281 1.69 -11.85 -23.12
N SER A 282 2.40 -12.97 -23.27
CA SER A 282 1.78 -14.29 -23.41
C SER A 282 1.08 -14.71 -22.11
N SER A 283 0.11 -15.62 -22.21
CA SER A 283 -0.61 -16.17 -21.04
C SER A 283 0.34 -16.83 -20.03
N GLU A 284 1.45 -17.39 -20.51
CA GLU A 284 2.49 -17.97 -19.65
C GLU A 284 3.26 -16.87 -18.89
N GLU A 285 3.77 -15.85 -19.59
CA GLU A 285 4.48 -14.72 -18.97
C GLU A 285 3.60 -13.96 -17.97
N ALA A 286 2.31 -13.75 -18.29
CA ALA A 286 1.36 -13.10 -17.39
C ALA A 286 1.16 -13.89 -16.08
N ARG A 287 0.99 -15.22 -16.18
CA ARG A 287 0.83 -16.11 -15.03
C ARG A 287 2.08 -16.14 -14.16
N GLU A 288 3.25 -16.25 -14.77
CA GLU A 288 4.54 -16.27 -14.05
C GLU A 288 4.84 -14.90 -13.40
N LEU A 289 4.53 -13.79 -14.08
CA LEU A 289 4.70 -12.44 -13.51
C LEU A 289 3.82 -12.23 -12.27
N LEU A 290 2.58 -12.69 -12.30
CA LEU A 290 1.68 -12.63 -11.14
C LEU A 290 2.18 -13.50 -9.98
N ALA A 291 2.70 -14.69 -10.28
CA ALA A 291 3.30 -15.58 -9.28
C ALA A 291 4.55 -14.96 -8.62
N ALA A 292 5.28 -14.11 -9.32
CA ALA A 292 6.47 -13.43 -8.82
C ALA A 292 6.18 -12.23 -7.88
N VAL A 293 4.94 -11.72 -7.84
CA VAL A 293 4.59 -10.51 -7.07
C VAL A 293 4.94 -10.58 -5.58
N PRO A 294 4.67 -11.69 -4.84
CA PRO A 294 5.03 -11.77 -3.43
C PRO A 294 6.55 -11.68 -3.19
N GLU A 295 7.36 -12.26 -4.09
CA GLU A 295 8.81 -12.16 -4.01
C GLU A 295 9.29 -10.74 -4.34
N MET A 296 8.72 -10.11 -5.37
CA MET A 296 9.01 -8.70 -5.71
C MET A 296 8.73 -7.76 -4.54
N TYR A 297 7.67 -8.02 -3.76
CA TYR A 297 7.31 -7.22 -2.59
C TYR A 297 8.32 -7.35 -1.45
N GLN A 298 9.01 -8.49 -1.35
CA GLN A 298 10.03 -8.78 -0.34
C GLN A 298 11.46 -8.56 -0.87
N GLU A 299 11.58 -8.04 -2.10
CA GLU A 299 12.86 -7.88 -2.76
C GLU A 299 13.77 -6.92 -1.96
N THR A 300 15.04 -7.32 -1.91
CA THR A 300 16.11 -6.52 -1.30
C THR A 300 17.09 -6.11 -2.37
N PHE A 301 17.58 -4.89 -2.25
CA PHE A 301 18.39 -4.25 -3.26
C PHE A 301 19.75 -3.84 -2.69
N PRO A 302 20.75 -3.59 -3.56
CA PRO A 302 21.98 -2.93 -3.16
C PRO A 302 21.69 -1.61 -2.45
N GLN A 303 22.55 -1.28 -1.48
CA GLN A 303 22.43 -0.08 -0.69
C GLN A 303 22.64 1.15 -1.57
N ALA A 304 21.57 1.91 -1.75
CA ALA A 304 21.62 3.18 -2.46
C ALA A 304 22.23 4.25 -1.55
N VAL A 305 23.02 5.15 -2.13
CA VAL A 305 23.66 6.25 -1.42
C VAL A 305 23.35 7.54 -2.18
N VAL A 306 22.79 8.52 -1.48
CA VAL A 306 22.49 9.84 -2.03
C VAL A 306 23.42 10.88 -1.43
N GLN A 307 23.83 11.84 -2.26
CA GLN A 307 24.59 13.01 -1.80
C GLN A 307 23.59 14.07 -1.32
N ALA A 308 23.59 14.33 -0.01
CA ALA A 308 22.78 15.37 0.60
C ALA A 308 23.62 16.18 1.58
N GLU A 309 23.54 17.50 1.50
CA GLU A 309 24.22 18.43 2.42
C GLU A 309 25.74 18.19 2.50
N GLY A 310 26.36 17.75 1.40
CA GLY A 310 27.80 17.45 1.33
C GLY A 310 28.22 16.14 2.00
N SER A 311 27.26 15.26 2.34
CA SER A 311 27.53 13.95 2.94
C SER A 311 26.84 12.81 2.18
N ALA A 312 27.53 11.66 2.12
CA ALA A 312 26.98 10.42 1.57
C ALA A 312 26.00 9.81 2.58
N GLN A 313 24.73 9.76 2.22
CA GLN A 313 23.66 9.25 3.07
C GLN A 313 23.09 7.96 2.49
N PRO A 314 23.11 6.84 3.23
CA PRO A 314 22.49 5.59 2.76
C PRO A 314 20.96 5.69 2.76
N LEU A 315 20.33 5.00 1.81
CA LEU A 315 18.90 4.72 1.80
C LEU A 315 18.64 3.24 2.12
N GLY A 316 17.39 2.94 2.45
CA GLY A 316 16.95 1.58 2.75
C GLY A 316 17.17 0.60 1.59
N THR A 317 17.28 -0.67 1.96
CA THR A 317 17.68 -1.76 1.04
C THR A 317 16.52 -2.66 0.65
N TYR A 318 15.28 -2.25 0.87
CA TYR A 318 14.08 -3.05 0.59
C TYR A 318 13.02 -2.21 -0.13
N GLU A 319 12.10 -2.87 -0.82
CA GLU A 319 11.00 -2.21 -1.54
C GLU A 319 10.16 -1.35 -0.58
N GLY A 320 9.86 -0.10 -0.95
CA GLY A 320 9.08 0.80 -0.10
C GLY A 320 9.84 1.36 1.11
N SER A 321 11.16 1.25 1.16
CA SER A 321 11.96 1.79 2.28
C SER A 321 12.14 3.32 2.27
N PHE A 322 11.91 3.97 1.13
CA PHE A 322 11.97 5.43 0.98
C PHE A 322 10.98 5.89 -0.09
N GLY A 323 10.86 7.21 -0.27
CA GLY A 323 9.97 7.85 -1.24
C GLY A 323 9.09 8.91 -0.57
N ALA A 324 8.15 9.48 -1.31
CA ALA A 324 7.25 10.51 -0.78
C ALA A 324 6.34 9.90 0.30
N SER A 325 6.33 10.48 1.51
CA SER A 325 5.48 9.96 2.58
C SER A 325 4.04 10.45 2.44
N VAL A 326 3.08 9.72 3.02
CA VAL A 326 1.67 10.15 3.08
C VAL A 326 1.51 11.51 3.74
N ARG A 327 2.39 11.85 4.70
CA ARG A 327 2.38 13.15 5.39
C ARG A 327 2.80 14.26 4.44
N ASP A 328 3.84 14.05 3.65
CA ASP A 328 4.33 15.05 2.69
C ASP A 328 3.31 15.30 1.59
N LEU A 329 2.69 14.24 1.08
CA LEU A 329 1.64 14.36 0.06
C LEU A 329 0.36 15.00 0.59
N LYS A 330 0.05 14.87 1.88
CA LYS A 330 -1.00 15.67 2.53
C LYS A 330 -0.65 17.16 2.56
N ALA A 331 0.61 17.50 2.81
CA ALA A 331 1.04 18.90 2.76
C ALA A 331 0.89 19.48 1.35
N VAL A 332 1.20 18.70 0.30
CA VAL A 332 0.96 19.07 -1.10
C VAL A 332 -0.54 19.31 -1.36
N LEU A 333 -1.40 18.40 -0.90
CA LEU A 333 -2.84 18.54 -1.07
C LEU A 333 -3.41 19.75 -0.31
N LEU A 334 -2.87 20.03 0.88
CA LEU A 334 -3.19 21.20 1.68
C LEU A 334 -2.76 22.51 1.01
N ALA A 335 -1.55 22.54 0.45
CA ALA A 335 -1.05 23.68 -0.31
C ALA A 335 -1.99 23.99 -1.50
N ALA A 336 -2.40 22.95 -2.24
CA ALA A 336 -3.33 23.08 -3.37
C ALA A 336 -4.73 23.61 -2.96
N ALA A 337 -5.12 23.44 -1.70
CA ALA A 337 -6.39 23.92 -1.16
C ALA A 337 -6.29 25.30 -0.50
N SER A 338 -5.09 25.74 -0.10
CA SER A 338 -4.88 26.95 0.71
C SER A 338 -4.76 28.23 -0.13
N GLU A 339 -4.74 28.11 -1.45
CA GLU A 339 -4.66 29.26 -2.35
C GLU A 339 -5.92 30.16 -2.20
N PRO A 340 -5.77 31.49 -1.97
CA PRO A 340 -6.89 32.39 -1.73
C PRO A 340 -7.96 32.32 -2.82
N GLY A 341 -9.22 32.11 -2.41
CA GLY A 341 -10.36 32.00 -3.34
C GLY A 341 -10.58 30.60 -3.92
N THR A 342 -9.80 29.60 -3.51
CA THR A 342 -9.99 28.22 -3.96
C THR A 342 -11.24 27.59 -3.35
N SER A 343 -12.22 27.27 -4.20
CA SER A 343 -13.42 26.53 -3.84
C SER A 343 -13.24 25.01 -4.00
N CYS A 344 -12.29 24.59 -4.84
CA CYS A 344 -12.03 23.21 -5.17
C CYS A 344 -10.55 22.90 -5.48
N VAL A 345 -10.14 21.68 -5.13
CA VAL A 345 -8.84 21.11 -5.50
C VAL A 345 -9.02 20.22 -6.72
N THR A 346 -8.20 20.46 -7.74
CA THR A 346 -8.20 19.71 -9.00
C THR A 346 -6.85 19.03 -9.24
N VAL A 347 -6.84 18.05 -10.14
CA VAL A 347 -5.60 17.35 -10.49
C VAL A 347 -4.53 18.31 -11.03
N PRO A 348 -4.83 19.24 -11.97
CA PRO A 348 -3.85 20.23 -12.43
C PRO A 348 -3.23 21.04 -11.29
N LYS A 349 -4.02 21.53 -10.33
CA LYS A 349 -3.50 22.25 -9.15
C LYS A 349 -2.55 21.39 -8.32
N VAL A 350 -2.93 20.14 -8.04
CA VAL A 350 -2.07 19.20 -7.30
C VAL A 350 -0.76 18.95 -8.03
N PHE A 351 -0.76 18.89 -9.37
CA PHE A 351 0.47 18.73 -10.14
C PHE A 351 1.35 19.99 -10.18
N VAL A 352 0.78 21.18 -9.99
CA VAL A 352 1.59 22.40 -9.76
C VAL A 352 2.31 22.27 -8.41
N GLU A 353 1.56 21.95 -7.35
CA GLU A 353 2.13 21.80 -6.00
C GLU A 353 3.10 20.62 -5.88
N LEU A 354 2.88 19.51 -6.60
CA LEU A 354 3.84 18.41 -6.67
C LEU A 354 5.17 18.86 -7.30
N ARG A 355 5.14 19.73 -8.31
CA ARG A 355 6.36 20.24 -8.93
C ARG A 355 7.07 21.24 -8.01
N GLU A 356 6.35 22.04 -7.24
CA GLU A 356 6.95 22.87 -6.18
C GLU A 356 7.58 22.00 -5.09
N TYR A 357 6.88 20.95 -4.65
CA TYR A 357 7.40 19.95 -3.70
C TYR A 357 8.70 19.31 -4.18
N LEU A 358 8.79 18.95 -5.47
CA LEU A 358 9.99 18.37 -6.08
C LEU A 358 11.20 19.31 -6.15
N ARG A 359 11.01 20.63 -5.96
CA ARG A 359 12.12 21.58 -5.89
C ARG A 359 12.88 21.48 -4.56
N ASP A 360 12.24 20.97 -3.51
CA ASP A 360 12.82 20.87 -2.16
C ASP A 360 13.67 19.60 -1.96
N LYS A 361 14.62 19.35 -2.87
CA LYS A 361 15.50 18.17 -2.81
C LYS A 361 16.38 18.14 -1.56
N ALA A 362 16.61 19.29 -0.93
CA ALA A 362 17.42 19.40 0.28
C ALA A 362 16.77 18.67 1.46
N ASN A 363 15.45 18.81 1.63
CA ASN A 363 14.71 18.16 2.71
C ASN A 363 14.29 16.72 2.36
N TYR A 364 14.16 16.39 1.07
CA TYR A 364 13.72 15.07 0.61
C TYR A 364 14.83 14.32 -0.14
N ARG A 365 15.76 13.75 0.62
CA ARG A 365 17.00 13.12 0.12
C ARG A 365 16.78 12.01 -0.93
N TRP A 366 15.67 11.28 -0.84
CA TRP A 366 15.32 10.24 -1.82
C TRP A 366 15.10 10.79 -3.23
N MET A 367 14.85 12.09 -3.39
CA MET A 367 14.71 12.76 -4.69
C MET A 367 16.03 12.88 -5.47
N SER A 368 17.16 12.69 -4.78
CA SER A 368 18.51 12.71 -5.37
C SER A 368 19.01 11.32 -5.75
N LEU A 369 18.16 10.30 -5.69
CA LEU A 369 18.50 8.95 -6.11
C LEU A 369 18.76 8.89 -7.62
N GLU A 370 19.74 8.10 -8.03
CA GLU A 370 20.03 7.87 -9.44
C GLU A 370 18.84 7.19 -10.14
N VAL A 371 18.62 7.62 -11.38
CA VAL A 371 17.54 7.09 -12.23
C VAL A 371 17.95 5.72 -12.78
N ASP A 372 17.05 4.74 -12.68
CA ASP A 372 17.21 3.41 -13.28
C ASP A 372 16.06 3.14 -14.26
N GLY A 373 16.31 3.33 -15.55
CA GLY A 373 15.27 3.31 -16.58
C GLY A 373 14.25 4.43 -16.35
N SER A 374 12.98 4.07 -16.11
CA SER A 374 11.92 5.02 -15.73
C SER A 374 11.68 5.10 -14.21
N PHE A 375 12.36 4.27 -13.41
CA PHE A 375 12.28 4.33 -11.95
C PHE A 375 13.09 5.52 -11.42
N HIS A 376 12.51 6.23 -10.45
CA HIS A 376 13.05 7.46 -9.84
C HIS A 376 13.27 8.63 -10.81
N LEU A 377 12.85 8.52 -12.06
CA LEU A 377 12.73 9.68 -12.96
C LEU A 377 11.51 10.49 -12.55
N LEU A 378 11.68 11.53 -11.73
CA LEU A 378 10.56 12.18 -11.04
C LEU A 378 9.73 13.10 -11.93
N ASP A 379 10.36 13.96 -12.73
CA ASP A 379 9.66 14.94 -13.59
C ASP A 379 10.53 15.32 -14.82
N GLY A 380 9.95 16.05 -15.77
CA GLY A 380 10.66 16.68 -16.90
C GLY A 380 10.75 15.84 -18.19
N ASP A 381 10.55 14.52 -18.10
CA ASP A 381 10.53 13.59 -19.24
C ASP A 381 9.16 12.93 -19.40
N ALA A 382 8.81 12.47 -20.60
CA ALA A 382 7.56 11.74 -20.85
C ALA A 382 7.49 10.41 -20.08
N ALA A 383 8.63 9.75 -19.87
CA ALA A 383 8.76 8.55 -19.06
C ALA A 383 8.84 8.83 -17.55
N SER A 384 8.83 10.10 -17.12
CA SER A 384 8.86 10.42 -15.69
C SER A 384 7.61 9.97 -14.96
N ILE A 385 7.74 9.74 -13.65
CA ILE A 385 6.63 9.37 -12.75
C ILE A 385 5.52 10.41 -12.83
N THR A 386 5.87 11.70 -12.82
CA THR A 386 4.90 12.79 -12.94
C THR A 386 4.16 12.73 -14.27
N SER A 387 4.86 12.61 -15.40
CA SER A 387 4.20 12.50 -16.72
C SER A 387 3.34 11.24 -16.84
N GLN A 388 3.82 10.08 -16.38
CA GLN A 388 3.06 8.83 -16.37
C GLN A 388 1.77 8.95 -15.53
N CYS A 389 1.81 9.61 -14.37
CA CYS A 389 0.62 9.86 -13.55
C CYS A 389 -0.35 10.84 -14.22
N TRP A 390 0.16 11.87 -14.89
CA TRP A 390 -0.65 12.82 -15.65
C TRP A 390 -1.41 12.12 -16.78
N GLU A 391 -0.71 11.35 -17.59
CA GLU A 391 -1.31 10.56 -18.67
C GLU A 391 -2.36 9.58 -18.13
N ARG A 392 -2.06 8.94 -16.99
CA ARG A 392 -3.02 8.03 -16.33
C ARG A 392 -4.28 8.76 -15.85
N TRP A 393 -4.15 9.97 -15.33
CA TRP A 393 -5.33 10.77 -14.98
C TRP A 393 -6.14 11.15 -16.21
N LEU A 394 -5.49 11.51 -17.32
CA LEU A 394 -6.17 11.76 -18.59
C LEU A 394 -6.91 10.50 -19.08
N ASP A 395 -6.30 9.30 -18.99
CA ASP A 395 -6.96 8.04 -19.36
C ASP A 395 -8.24 7.80 -18.53
N TRP A 396 -8.17 8.01 -17.21
CA TRP A 396 -9.33 7.84 -16.33
C TRP A 396 -10.44 8.85 -16.61
N SER A 397 -10.07 10.11 -16.80
CA SER A 397 -11.02 11.19 -17.10
C SER A 397 -11.65 11.01 -18.48
N ASP A 398 -10.87 10.55 -19.46
CA ASP A 398 -11.36 10.23 -20.80
C ASP A 398 -12.37 9.10 -20.78
N TRP A 399 -12.07 8.03 -20.04
CA TRP A 399 -12.97 6.91 -19.85
C TRP A 399 -14.27 7.33 -19.15
N GLU A 400 -14.18 8.12 -18.07
CA GLU A 400 -15.33 8.65 -17.33
C GLU A 400 -16.25 9.49 -18.23
N VAL A 401 -15.68 10.36 -19.07
CA VAL A 401 -16.45 11.18 -20.02
C VAL A 401 -17.10 10.33 -21.11
N ARG A 402 -16.39 9.33 -21.65
CA ARG A 402 -16.95 8.41 -22.64
C ARG A 402 -18.07 7.56 -22.08
N GLU A 403 -17.95 7.12 -20.83
CA GLU A 403 -18.99 6.38 -20.11
C GLU A 403 -20.25 7.24 -19.97
N ALA A 404 -20.09 8.49 -19.52
CA ALA A 404 -21.20 9.44 -19.38
C ALA A 404 -21.87 9.79 -20.72
N LEU A 405 -21.13 9.75 -21.84
CA LEU A 405 -21.67 9.93 -23.19
C LEU A 405 -22.37 8.68 -23.75
N GLY A 406 -22.31 7.54 -23.05
CA GLY A 406 -22.84 6.26 -23.52
C GLY A 406 -22.03 5.68 -24.69
N LEU A 407 -20.71 5.93 -24.71
CA LEU A 407 -19.79 5.55 -25.80
C LEU A 407 -18.82 4.43 -25.40
N VAL A 408 -18.97 3.84 -24.21
CA VAL A 408 -18.16 2.70 -23.75
C VAL A 408 -18.80 1.42 -24.24
N ASP A 409 -18.09 0.69 -25.09
CA ASP A 409 -18.61 -0.51 -25.74
C ASP A 409 -17.43 -1.42 -26.15
N GLU A 410 -16.76 -2.03 -25.16
CA GLU A 410 -15.71 -3.04 -25.44
C GLU A 410 -16.28 -4.29 -26.12
N GLU A 411 -17.58 -4.58 -25.94
CA GLU A 411 -18.26 -5.72 -26.57
C GLU A 411 -18.65 -5.47 -28.04
N ARG A 412 -18.87 -4.21 -28.44
CA ARG A 412 -19.32 -3.86 -29.80
C ARG A 412 -18.39 -4.32 -30.91
N TYR A 413 -17.07 -4.36 -30.69
CA TYR A 413 -16.11 -4.78 -31.73
C TYR A 413 -16.21 -6.26 -32.03
N LEU A 414 -16.38 -7.05 -30.95
CA LEU A 414 -16.52 -8.49 -31.03
C LEU A 414 -17.86 -8.84 -31.67
N GLU A 415 -18.92 -8.09 -31.37
CA GLU A 415 -20.22 -8.19 -32.06
C GLU A 415 -20.15 -7.78 -33.54
N LEU A 416 -19.48 -6.66 -33.86
CA LEU A 416 -19.29 -6.20 -35.24
C LEU A 416 -18.52 -7.22 -36.08
N PHE A 417 -17.44 -7.79 -35.52
CA PHE A 417 -16.64 -8.82 -36.20
C PHE A 417 -17.41 -10.15 -36.34
N ARG A 418 -18.13 -10.58 -35.30
CA ARG A 418 -19.05 -11.72 -35.38
C ARG A 418 -20.07 -11.55 -36.50
N LYS A 419 -20.70 -10.38 -36.58
CA LYS A 419 -21.64 -10.04 -37.64
C LYS A 419 -20.96 -10.09 -39.01
N TYR A 420 -19.76 -9.53 -39.15
CA TYR A 420 -18.99 -9.62 -40.39
C TYR A 420 -18.73 -11.08 -40.81
N VAL A 421 -18.32 -11.96 -39.90
CA VAL A 421 -18.08 -13.40 -40.19
C VAL A 421 -19.34 -14.09 -40.70
N VAL A 422 -20.49 -13.82 -40.08
CA VAL A 422 -21.80 -14.36 -40.52
C VAL A 422 -22.14 -13.90 -41.94
N HIS A 423 -22.03 -12.59 -42.20
CA HIS A 423 -22.28 -12.04 -43.53
C HIS A 423 -21.29 -12.58 -44.59
N ALA A 424 -20.01 -12.71 -44.25
CA ALA A 424 -18.97 -13.23 -45.13
C ALA A 424 -19.21 -14.71 -45.48
N SER A 425 -19.61 -15.53 -44.49
CA SER A 425 -19.98 -16.94 -44.68
C SER A 425 -21.15 -17.09 -45.66
N HIS A 426 -22.26 -16.38 -45.42
CA HIS A 426 -23.43 -16.43 -46.30
C HIS A 426 -23.16 -15.84 -47.69
N SER A 427 -22.32 -14.79 -47.78
CA SER A 427 -21.90 -14.23 -49.06
C SER A 427 -21.11 -15.21 -49.92
N LEU A 428 -20.23 -16.02 -49.32
CA LEU A 428 -19.43 -17.03 -50.03
C LEU A 428 -20.26 -18.24 -50.43
N LYS A 429 -21.20 -18.66 -49.56
CA LYS A 429 -22.12 -19.77 -49.83
C LYS A 429 -23.27 -19.40 -50.77
N ARG A 430 -23.46 -18.10 -51.05
CA ARG A 430 -24.60 -17.54 -51.79
C ARG A 430 -25.95 -17.89 -51.15
N GLU A 431 -25.98 -17.84 -49.82
CA GLU A 431 -27.14 -18.13 -49.00
C GLU A 431 -27.74 -16.82 -48.45
N ARG A 432 -29.06 -16.80 -48.22
CA ARG A 432 -29.74 -15.68 -47.58
C ARG A 432 -29.62 -15.79 -46.06
N LEU A 433 -29.55 -14.66 -45.37
CA LEU A 433 -29.51 -14.55 -43.92
C LEU A 433 -30.93 -14.42 -43.39
N PHE A 434 -31.23 -15.07 -42.27
CA PHE A 434 -32.48 -14.83 -41.56
C PHE A 434 -32.32 -13.62 -40.63
N ASP A 435 -33.14 -12.60 -40.83
CA ASP A 435 -33.15 -11.41 -39.98
C ASP A 435 -34.17 -11.62 -38.85
N GLU A 436 -33.68 -11.77 -37.62
CA GLU A 436 -34.51 -12.04 -36.43
C GLU A 436 -35.45 -10.88 -36.07
N VAL A 437 -35.17 -9.67 -36.54
CA VAL A 437 -35.96 -8.45 -36.23
C VAL A 437 -37.13 -8.30 -37.20
N THR A 438 -36.89 -8.60 -38.48
CA THR A 438 -37.92 -8.48 -39.54
C THR A 438 -38.64 -9.79 -39.83
N GLY A 439 -38.07 -10.93 -39.41
CA GLY A 439 -38.59 -12.27 -39.68
C GLY A 439 -38.42 -12.72 -41.13
N GLU A 440 -37.68 -11.96 -41.95
CA GLU A 440 -37.51 -12.20 -43.38
C GLU A 440 -36.09 -12.67 -43.73
N LEU A 441 -35.97 -13.37 -44.86
CA LEU A 441 -34.68 -13.71 -45.43
C LEU A 441 -34.12 -12.50 -46.18
N THR A 442 -32.93 -12.04 -45.83
CA THR A 442 -32.24 -10.90 -46.45
C THR A 442 -30.94 -11.36 -47.12
N ASP A 443 -30.50 -10.63 -48.15
CA ASP A 443 -29.19 -10.88 -48.75
C ASP A 443 -28.07 -10.35 -47.84
N PRO A 444 -26.88 -10.98 -47.82
CA PRO A 444 -25.73 -10.46 -47.11
C PRO A 444 -25.39 -9.01 -47.51
N ASP A 445 -25.36 -8.12 -46.52
CA ASP A 445 -25.03 -6.70 -46.73
C ASP A 445 -23.60 -6.51 -47.24
N ARG A 446 -23.48 -6.30 -48.56
CA ARG A 446 -22.20 -6.08 -49.25
C ARG A 446 -21.53 -4.76 -48.85
N LYS A 447 -22.31 -3.74 -48.50
CA LYS A 447 -21.78 -2.43 -48.12
C LYS A 447 -21.16 -2.50 -46.74
N PHE A 448 -21.86 -3.12 -45.79
CA PHE A 448 -21.34 -3.39 -44.45
C PHE A 448 -20.04 -4.20 -44.48
N MET A 449 -20.00 -5.31 -45.24
CA MET A 449 -18.77 -6.12 -45.36
C MET A 449 -17.61 -5.31 -45.95
N ALA A 450 -17.85 -4.54 -47.01
CA ALA A 450 -16.81 -3.73 -47.64
C ALA A 450 -16.27 -2.63 -46.72
N ASP A 451 -17.13 -2.03 -45.88
CA ASP A 451 -16.73 -1.00 -44.91
C ASP A 451 -15.83 -1.57 -43.82
N ILE A 452 -16.11 -2.78 -43.33
CA ILE A 452 -15.27 -3.48 -42.33
C ILE A 452 -13.95 -3.98 -42.97
N GLU A 453 -14.01 -4.55 -44.18
CA GLU A 453 -12.85 -5.01 -44.95
C GLU A 453 -11.86 -3.89 -45.23
N LYS A 454 -12.36 -2.70 -45.57
CA LYS A 454 -11.53 -1.51 -45.79
C LYS A 454 -10.73 -1.12 -44.54
N THR A 455 -11.29 -1.33 -43.36
CA THR A 455 -10.61 -1.05 -42.09
C THR A 455 -9.59 -2.14 -41.74
N MET A 456 -9.92 -3.42 -41.96
CA MET A 456 -9.03 -4.54 -41.66
C MET A 456 -7.86 -4.67 -42.66
N VAL A 457 -8.13 -4.42 -43.95
CA VAL A 457 -7.16 -4.53 -45.04
C VAL A 457 -7.40 -3.41 -46.07
N PRO A 458 -6.76 -2.23 -45.90
CA PRO A 458 -7.00 -1.05 -46.72
C PRO A 458 -6.76 -1.23 -48.23
N ASP A 459 -5.91 -2.19 -48.61
CA ASP A 459 -5.51 -2.45 -50.00
C ASP A 459 -6.50 -3.33 -50.79
N LEU A 460 -7.63 -3.73 -50.18
CA LEU A 460 -8.69 -4.50 -50.85
C LEU A 460 -9.52 -3.64 -51.81
N THR A 461 -9.03 -3.55 -53.05
CA THR A 461 -9.61 -2.68 -54.10
C THR A 461 -10.53 -3.41 -55.09
N THR A 462 -10.45 -4.73 -55.21
CA THR A 462 -11.24 -5.52 -56.18
C THR A 462 -12.16 -6.53 -55.49
N ASP A 463 -13.31 -6.83 -56.09
CA ASP A 463 -14.28 -7.78 -55.52
C ASP A 463 -13.72 -9.21 -55.41
N ALA A 464 -12.88 -9.63 -56.36
CA ALA A 464 -12.19 -10.93 -56.30
C ALA A 464 -11.21 -11.02 -55.12
N ALA A 465 -10.52 -9.92 -54.78
CA ALA A 465 -9.64 -9.88 -53.62
C ALA A 465 -10.43 -9.93 -52.30
N ARG A 466 -11.58 -9.25 -52.23
CA ARG A 466 -12.49 -9.29 -51.06
C ARG A 466 -13.05 -10.69 -50.84
N GLU A 467 -13.47 -11.37 -51.90
CA GLU A 467 -13.96 -12.75 -51.82
C GLU A 467 -12.87 -13.71 -51.31
N LYS A 468 -11.64 -13.58 -51.80
CA LYS A 468 -10.49 -14.35 -51.32
C LYS A 468 -10.19 -14.08 -49.84
N HIS A 469 -10.23 -12.81 -49.42
CA HIS A 469 -10.02 -12.43 -48.03
C HIS A 469 -11.09 -13.01 -47.10
N ARG A 470 -12.37 -12.97 -47.48
CA ARG A 470 -13.46 -13.61 -46.71
C ARG A 470 -13.22 -15.11 -46.53
N ALA A 471 -12.75 -15.80 -47.57
CA ALA A 471 -12.47 -17.23 -47.51
C ALA A 471 -11.28 -17.53 -46.57
N GLU A 472 -10.26 -16.67 -46.54
CA GLU A 472 -9.12 -16.77 -45.62
C GLU A 472 -9.54 -16.60 -44.16
N VAL A 473 -10.41 -15.62 -43.86
CA VAL A 473 -10.97 -15.41 -42.52
C VAL A 473 -11.69 -16.67 -42.02
N LEU A 474 -12.57 -17.25 -42.84
CA LEU A 474 -13.28 -18.49 -42.48
C LEU A 474 -12.35 -19.69 -42.32
N SER A 475 -11.31 -19.78 -43.15
CA SER A 475 -10.29 -20.83 -43.07
C SER A 475 -9.52 -20.79 -41.74
N ARG A 476 -9.11 -19.60 -41.29
CA ARG A 476 -8.42 -19.41 -39.99
C ARG A 476 -9.32 -19.77 -38.81
N ILE A 477 -10.59 -19.39 -38.86
CA ILE A 477 -11.59 -19.78 -37.85
C ILE A 477 -11.76 -21.30 -37.82
N GLY A 478 -11.88 -21.94 -38.99
CA GLY A 478 -11.97 -23.39 -39.11
C GLY A 478 -10.75 -24.12 -38.57
N ALA A 479 -9.54 -23.60 -38.83
CA ALA A 479 -8.29 -24.16 -38.32
C ALA A 479 -8.21 -24.10 -36.78
N TRP A 480 -8.68 -23.01 -36.16
CA TRP A 480 -8.74 -22.87 -34.71
C TRP A 480 -9.79 -23.80 -34.07
N ALA A 481 -10.95 -23.96 -34.72
CA ALA A 481 -12.02 -24.84 -34.23
C ALA A 481 -11.62 -26.33 -34.22
N LEU A 482 -10.63 -26.73 -35.04
CA LEU A 482 -10.10 -28.11 -35.04
C LEU A 482 -9.31 -28.44 -33.77
N SER A 483 -8.64 -27.45 -33.16
CA SER A 483 -7.89 -27.63 -31.90
C SER A 483 -8.73 -27.34 -30.65
N HIS A 484 -9.91 -26.73 -30.79
CA HIS A 484 -10.82 -26.37 -29.69
C HIS A 484 -12.27 -26.84 -29.97
N PRO A 485 -12.53 -28.17 -29.93
CA PRO A 485 -13.85 -28.71 -30.20
C PRO A 485 -14.85 -28.32 -29.09
N ASN A 486 -15.98 -27.70 -29.49
CA ASN A 486 -17.08 -27.20 -28.65
C ASN A 486 -16.85 -25.84 -27.95
N GLU A 487 -15.86 -25.06 -28.38
CA GLU A 487 -15.69 -23.67 -27.93
C GLU A 487 -16.11 -22.69 -29.04
N ASP A 488 -16.73 -21.56 -28.65
CA ASP A 488 -16.98 -20.47 -29.58
C ASP A 488 -15.63 -19.84 -30.00
N PRO A 489 -15.44 -19.47 -31.28
CA PRO A 489 -14.18 -18.90 -31.74
C PRO A 489 -13.79 -17.64 -30.97
N ALA A 490 -12.62 -17.68 -30.31
CA ALA A 490 -12.00 -16.53 -29.67
C ALA A 490 -11.44 -15.56 -30.73
N TYR A 491 -12.31 -14.75 -31.33
CA TYR A 491 -11.98 -13.91 -32.50
C TYR A 491 -10.84 -12.92 -32.25
N ASP A 492 -10.75 -12.39 -31.04
CA ASP A 492 -9.69 -11.50 -30.56
C ASP A 492 -8.32 -12.19 -30.51
N GLU A 493 -8.28 -13.47 -30.16
CA GLU A 493 -7.05 -14.29 -30.19
C GLU A 493 -6.69 -14.76 -31.60
N ILE A 494 -7.69 -15.06 -32.43
CA ILE A 494 -7.48 -15.53 -33.81
C ILE A 494 -7.02 -14.38 -34.71
N PHE A 495 -7.51 -13.16 -34.48
CA PHE A 495 -7.28 -11.99 -35.34
C PHE A 495 -6.81 -10.73 -34.58
N PRO A 496 -5.72 -10.80 -33.79
CA PRO A 496 -5.27 -9.68 -32.98
C PRO A 496 -4.96 -8.42 -33.82
N ASP A 497 -4.39 -8.61 -35.01
CA ASP A 497 -4.05 -7.51 -35.92
C ASP A 497 -5.29 -6.79 -36.46
N TYR A 498 -6.37 -7.53 -36.76
CA TYR A 498 -7.62 -6.93 -37.25
C TYR A 498 -8.36 -6.21 -36.14
N PHE A 499 -8.36 -6.77 -34.92
CA PHE A 499 -8.93 -6.11 -33.77
C PHE A 499 -8.17 -4.83 -33.42
N ALA A 500 -6.84 -4.81 -33.52
CA ALA A 500 -6.05 -3.60 -33.35
C ALA A 500 -6.43 -2.50 -34.36
N LEU A 501 -6.59 -2.85 -35.65
CA LEU A 501 -6.99 -1.90 -36.70
C LEU A 501 -8.43 -1.41 -36.57
N LEU A 502 -9.37 -2.31 -36.25
CA LEU A 502 -10.78 -1.97 -36.02
C LEU A 502 -10.94 -1.06 -34.80
N GLN A 503 -10.18 -1.36 -33.75
CA GLN A 503 -10.10 -0.54 -32.56
C GLN A 503 -9.50 0.84 -32.88
N GLU A 504 -8.44 0.92 -33.70
CA GLU A 504 -7.80 2.18 -34.07
C GLU A 504 -8.70 3.08 -34.95
N ASP A 505 -9.35 2.54 -35.99
CA ASP A 505 -10.28 3.30 -36.85
C ASP A 505 -11.52 3.75 -36.07
N TYR A 506 -12.07 2.88 -35.22
CA TYR A 506 -13.16 3.28 -34.34
C TYR A 506 -12.72 4.36 -33.35
N TYR A 507 -11.56 4.22 -32.72
CA TYR A 507 -11.02 5.27 -31.86
C TYR A 507 -10.83 6.57 -32.63
N LYS A 508 -10.33 6.56 -33.87
CA LYS A 508 -10.20 7.78 -34.69
C LYS A 508 -11.55 8.42 -35.00
N ARG A 509 -12.55 7.64 -35.41
CA ARG A 509 -13.91 8.14 -35.71
C ARG A 509 -14.64 8.64 -34.47
N GLN A 510 -14.54 7.91 -33.36
CA GLN A 510 -15.08 8.33 -32.07
C GLN A 510 -14.32 9.51 -31.50
N LYS A 511 -13.01 9.62 -31.72
CA LYS A 511 -12.21 10.73 -31.20
C LYS A 511 -12.74 12.08 -31.69
N GLU A 512 -13.07 12.20 -32.97
CA GLU A 512 -13.69 13.41 -33.51
C GLU A 512 -15.10 13.64 -32.93
N ALA A 513 -15.90 12.59 -32.78
CA ALA A 513 -17.26 12.67 -32.23
C ALA A 513 -17.28 13.02 -30.73
N VAL A 514 -16.39 12.42 -29.93
CA VAL A 514 -16.18 12.72 -28.52
C VAL A 514 -15.61 14.12 -28.38
N GLY A 515 -14.64 14.53 -29.20
CA GLY A 515 -14.12 15.90 -29.22
C GLY A 515 -15.23 16.95 -29.43
N LYS A 516 -16.11 16.73 -30.42
CA LYS A 516 -17.30 17.59 -30.64
C LYS A 516 -18.25 17.58 -29.44
N SER A 517 -18.45 16.42 -28.81
CA SER A 517 -19.31 16.30 -27.62
C SER A 517 -18.71 17.02 -26.42
N VAL A 518 -17.40 16.91 -26.18
CA VAL A 518 -16.65 17.61 -25.13
C VAL A 518 -16.73 19.13 -25.33
N GLN A 519 -16.59 19.62 -26.56
CA GLN A 519 -16.78 21.05 -26.87
C GLN A 519 -18.21 21.51 -26.56
N ALA A 520 -19.22 20.69 -26.90
CA ALA A 520 -20.60 20.98 -26.55
C ALA A 520 -20.81 21.02 -25.02
N MET A 521 -20.21 20.09 -24.26
CA MET A 521 -20.23 20.08 -22.80
C MET A 521 -19.58 21.35 -22.21
N LEU A 522 -18.42 21.77 -22.74
CA LEU A 522 -17.76 23.02 -22.35
C LEU A 522 -18.64 24.25 -22.62
N GLY A 523 -19.40 24.24 -23.73
CA GLY A 523 -20.40 25.26 -24.03
C GLY A 523 -21.51 25.31 -22.96
N LEU A 524 -22.06 24.17 -22.58
CA LEU A 524 -23.12 24.06 -21.55
C LEU A 524 -22.63 24.51 -20.16
N LEU A 525 -21.38 24.21 -19.80
CA LEU A 525 -20.79 24.65 -18.55
C LEU A 525 -20.52 26.16 -18.50
N ARG A 526 -20.36 26.81 -19.66
CA ARG A 526 -20.25 28.27 -19.78
C ARG A 526 -21.59 28.99 -19.69
N GLU A 527 -22.72 28.37 -20.06
CA GLU A 527 -24.06 28.97 -20.00
C GLU A 527 -24.56 29.29 -18.56
N GLY A 528 -23.78 28.95 -17.52
CA GLY A 528 -23.97 29.49 -16.16
C GLY A 528 -23.33 30.88 -15.92
N ASP A 529 -22.46 31.33 -16.82
CA ASP A 529 -21.91 32.69 -16.89
C ASP A 529 -22.63 33.44 -18.04
N ASP A 530 -23.21 34.58 -17.73
CA ASP A 530 -24.12 35.39 -18.56
C ASP A 530 -23.45 35.97 -19.85
N LYS A 531 -23.00 35.12 -20.79
CA LYS A 531 -22.37 35.54 -22.06
C LYS A 531 -22.90 34.77 -23.29
N PRO A 532 -23.19 35.47 -24.40
CA PRO A 532 -23.76 34.87 -25.61
C PRO A 532 -22.77 33.97 -26.36
N ARG A 533 -23.32 32.97 -27.07
CA ARG A 533 -22.58 31.97 -27.86
C ARG A 533 -21.69 32.62 -28.93
N PRO A 534 -20.48 32.08 -29.21
CA PRO A 534 -19.81 32.36 -30.47
C PRO A 534 -20.64 31.77 -31.62
N GLU A 535 -21.02 32.60 -32.58
CA GLU A 535 -21.63 32.17 -33.84
C GLU A 535 -20.62 31.35 -34.64
N GLY A 536 -20.90 30.06 -34.90
CA GLY A 536 -19.97 29.25 -35.70
C GLY A 536 -20.39 27.84 -36.07
N GLU A 537 -20.96 27.03 -35.18
CA GLU A 537 -21.23 25.62 -35.49
C GLU A 537 -22.61 25.17 -34.99
N ARG A 538 -23.53 24.92 -35.92
CA ARG A 538 -24.79 24.21 -35.63
C ARG A 538 -24.45 22.74 -35.34
N LEU A 539 -24.13 22.43 -34.10
CA LEU A 539 -24.06 21.06 -33.60
C LEU A 539 -25.44 20.39 -33.77
N GLY A 540 -25.46 19.13 -34.22
CA GLY A 540 -26.71 18.37 -34.36
C GLY A 540 -27.42 18.18 -33.01
N GLU A 541 -28.76 18.21 -33.01
CA GLU A 541 -29.58 18.10 -31.78
C GLU A 541 -29.27 16.85 -30.96
N ALA A 542 -28.98 15.72 -31.62
CA ALA A 542 -28.61 14.47 -30.95
C ALA A 542 -27.29 14.58 -30.15
N THR A 543 -26.29 15.30 -30.67
CA THR A 543 -25.01 15.50 -29.98
C THR A 543 -25.18 16.41 -28.77
N LEU A 544 -25.97 17.47 -28.90
CA LEU A 544 -26.31 18.37 -27.79
C LEU A 544 -27.08 17.65 -26.68
N HIS A 545 -28.01 16.75 -27.03
CA HIS A 545 -28.73 15.96 -26.06
C HIS A 545 -27.81 15.01 -25.27
N LYS A 546 -26.93 14.28 -25.97
CA LYS A 546 -25.92 13.42 -25.31
C LYS A 546 -24.96 14.19 -24.42
N ALA A 547 -24.46 15.33 -24.90
CA ALA A 547 -23.57 16.19 -24.12
C ALA A 547 -24.25 16.74 -22.85
N ARG A 548 -25.53 17.13 -22.94
CA ARG A 548 -26.30 17.57 -21.77
C ARG A 548 -26.45 16.45 -20.76
N HIS A 549 -26.89 15.27 -21.21
CA HIS A 549 -27.02 14.10 -20.34
C HIS A 549 -25.68 13.76 -19.66
N ALA A 550 -24.57 13.75 -20.41
CA ALA A 550 -23.25 13.48 -19.84
C ALA A 550 -22.84 14.50 -18.77
N VAL A 551 -23.12 15.80 -18.97
CA VAL A 551 -22.86 16.83 -17.94
C VAL A 551 -23.68 16.55 -16.68
N GLU A 552 -24.98 16.26 -16.82
CA GLU A 552 -25.86 15.94 -15.70
C GLU A 552 -25.37 14.69 -14.93
N VAL A 553 -24.91 13.66 -15.64
CA VAL A 553 -24.32 12.45 -15.05
C VAL A 553 -23.05 12.78 -14.26
N LEU A 554 -22.11 13.54 -14.83
CA LEU A 554 -20.82 13.87 -14.21
C LEU A 554 -20.95 14.85 -13.03
N LEU A 555 -22.01 15.66 -13.01
CA LEU A 555 -22.38 16.52 -11.88
C LEU A 555 -23.18 15.76 -10.79
N GLY A 556 -23.63 14.52 -11.09
CA GLY A 556 -24.33 13.64 -10.15
C GLY A 556 -25.84 13.84 -10.06
N GLU A 557 -26.48 14.42 -11.07
CA GLU A 557 -27.94 14.61 -11.13
C GLU A 557 -28.70 13.29 -11.43
N HIS A 558 -28.01 12.30 -12.02
CA HIS A 558 -28.56 10.97 -12.37
C HIS A 558 -28.07 9.84 -11.45
N ASP A 559 -27.44 10.17 -10.32
CA ASP A 559 -26.93 9.17 -9.38
C ASP A 559 -28.07 8.47 -8.63
N GLY A 560 -28.01 7.13 -8.56
CA GLY A 560 -28.80 6.33 -7.62
C GLY A 560 -28.34 6.48 -6.15
N THR A 561 -28.51 5.45 -5.33
CA THR A 561 -28.19 5.49 -3.89
C THR A 561 -26.70 5.40 -3.53
N GLN A 562 -25.80 5.21 -4.50
CA GLN A 562 -24.35 5.09 -4.26
C GLN A 562 -23.63 6.45 -4.29
N ARG A 563 -22.75 6.69 -3.31
CA ARG A 563 -21.93 7.90 -3.20
C ARG A 563 -20.71 7.80 -4.13
N ARG A 564 -20.77 8.44 -5.30
CA ARG A 564 -19.66 8.52 -6.27
C ARG A 564 -18.81 9.78 -6.02
N GLU A 565 -17.56 9.77 -6.50
CA GLU A 565 -16.78 11.02 -6.66
C GLU A 565 -17.48 11.85 -7.73
N ARG A 566 -17.69 13.15 -7.50
CA ARG A 566 -18.47 14.02 -8.39
C ARG A 566 -17.66 15.22 -8.77
N HIS A 567 -17.87 15.75 -9.96
CA HIS A 567 -17.35 17.05 -10.33
C HIS A 567 -18.30 18.17 -9.87
N THR A 568 -17.76 19.31 -9.47
CA THR A 568 -18.47 20.60 -9.61
C THR A 568 -18.35 21.10 -11.05
N ARG A 569 -19.17 22.09 -11.43
CA ARG A 569 -19.05 22.76 -12.74
C ARG A 569 -17.64 23.29 -13.00
N GLU A 570 -16.97 23.82 -11.98
CA GLU A 570 -15.60 24.33 -12.07
C GLU A 570 -14.60 23.19 -12.38
N THR A 571 -14.65 22.11 -11.60
CA THR A 571 -13.74 20.97 -11.78
C THR A 571 -13.97 20.19 -13.07
N LEU A 572 -15.23 20.05 -13.51
CA LEU A 572 -15.56 19.39 -14.76
C LEU A 572 -15.04 20.22 -15.94
N LYS A 573 -15.25 21.54 -15.91
CA LYS A 573 -14.74 22.46 -16.94
C LYS A 573 -13.24 22.34 -17.08
N GLU A 574 -12.49 22.34 -15.97
CA GLU A 574 -11.03 22.20 -16.02
C GLU A 574 -10.60 20.83 -16.56
N THR A 575 -11.27 19.75 -16.16
CA THR A 575 -11.01 18.40 -16.67
C THR A 575 -11.23 18.31 -18.17
N LEU A 576 -12.37 18.82 -18.67
CA LEU A 576 -12.70 18.82 -20.09
C LEU A 576 -11.72 19.68 -20.92
N VAL A 577 -11.29 20.84 -20.40
CA VAL A 577 -10.26 21.67 -21.06
C VAL A 577 -8.95 20.91 -21.23
N ASN A 578 -8.53 20.16 -20.21
CA ASN A 578 -7.32 19.33 -20.31
C ASN A 578 -7.49 18.17 -21.29
N LEU A 579 -8.66 17.50 -21.31
CA LEU A 579 -8.95 16.47 -22.30
C LEU A 579 -8.95 17.03 -23.73
N THR A 580 -9.54 18.20 -23.95
CA THR A 580 -9.50 18.91 -25.24
C THR A 580 -8.09 19.32 -25.65
N ARG A 581 -7.18 19.58 -24.72
CA ARG A 581 -5.82 20.00 -25.06
C ARG A 581 -4.89 18.81 -25.35
N HIS A 582 -5.09 17.71 -24.64
CA HIS A 582 -4.14 16.59 -24.61
C HIS A 582 -4.64 15.32 -25.28
N ARG A 583 -5.97 15.11 -25.36
CA ARG A 583 -6.56 13.90 -25.94
C ARG A 583 -7.20 14.17 -27.28
N TYR A 584 -8.03 15.20 -27.41
CA TYR A 584 -8.79 15.56 -28.61
C TYR A 584 -8.11 16.67 -29.40
#